data_AF-A0A015UZ74-F1
#
_entry.id   AF-A0A015UZ74-F1
#
_cell.length_a   1.000
_cell.length_b   1.000
_cell.length_c   1.000
_cell.angle_alpha   90.00
_cell.angle_beta   90.00
_cell.angle_gamma   90.00
#
_symmetry.space_group_name_H-M   'P 1'
#
loop_
_entity.id
_entity.type
_entity.pdbx_description
1 polymer ?
#
loop_
_entity_poly.entity_id
_entity_poly.type
_entity_poly.pdbx_seq_one_letter_code
_entity_poly.pdbx_strand_id
1 'polypeptide(L)'
;MKKSFLIILCLALLSCVTGCKDSTQTLLKKSVEMEGISTDSMLFYLQQIQSPNHLSDKQRAEYCFQLYKATLWKTQKPKDSLLKVCIPLFLHVGDTAQWLQAQLEQANSFFYKDQPDSILHSARELRDKIEYMTPTQQRYYYNIQKFTYFNQKKYPEALKLANKVLALNNPSNDTLSLFYDHRTQLEILRKMGKTDEVIEGYYKMLEWFAPSKEYHYLTYTIAEDIVNYYLGQQDFDKALESVQNLRLYRRNRYDIPYYQLIRGQIFQSLHQLDSAGYYYKQAATSTSPYIAIEATSRLYQLTNATQQPEQAYYLAKTEDILYKDLTSNLKAKETTRKYNEVKLQNELYQLRLTQQEKELWMMGIAVILLLIALLILFFYHQEKKKRLVSERRLQAEQAGEEARRLQHENELLHKEAELSALREKEIIMRNKESEMREALFRHISFLQKLPSLHIENSTDDNPNRKKITVSDAEWCEVKQAVNDAFNNFVDRLQEDYPQLNEKDICFCCLVKINVNIQDLSDIYCVSKAAITKRKYRIKTEKMHISDETLSLDAILQNFG
;
A
#
# COMPACT_ATOMS: atom_id res chain seq x y z
N MET A 1 19.07 -9.60 21.45
CA MET A 1 19.54 -9.73 20.05
C MET A 1 18.55 -9.23 18.99
N LYS A 2 17.26 -9.60 19.00
CA LYS A 2 16.29 -9.13 17.99
C LYS A 2 16.03 -7.61 17.94
N LYS A 3 16.08 -6.91 19.08
CA LYS A 3 15.88 -5.44 19.14
C LYS A 3 17.07 -4.65 18.58
N SER A 4 18.30 -5.06 18.85
CA SER A 4 19.51 -4.39 18.32
C SER A 4 19.66 -4.56 16.81
N PHE A 5 19.24 -5.71 16.26
CA PHE A 5 19.26 -5.94 14.81
C PHE A 5 18.26 -5.05 14.06
N LEU A 6 17.08 -4.80 14.64
CA LEU A 6 16.08 -3.90 14.06
C LEU A 6 16.56 -2.44 14.05
N ILE A 7 17.25 -2.02 15.11
CA ILE A 7 17.80 -0.66 15.21
C ILE A 7 18.95 -0.44 14.22
N ILE A 8 19.83 -1.44 14.04
CA ILE A 8 20.92 -1.39 13.05
C ILE A 8 20.36 -1.40 11.62
N LEU A 9 19.30 -2.17 11.35
CA LEU A 9 18.60 -2.16 10.06
C LEU A 9 17.92 -0.80 9.79
N CYS A 10 17.28 -0.21 10.79
CA CYS A 10 16.70 1.13 10.68
C CYS A 10 17.76 2.22 10.48
N LEU A 11 18.90 2.14 11.17
CA LEU A 11 20.03 3.08 11.00
C LEU A 11 20.72 2.90 9.65
N ALA A 12 20.85 1.66 9.15
CA ALA A 12 21.37 1.37 7.82
C ALA A 12 20.42 1.90 6.72
N LEU A 13 19.11 1.69 6.86
CA LEU A 13 18.10 2.27 5.98
C LEU A 13 18.08 3.81 6.03
N LEU A 14 18.27 4.41 7.21
CA LEU A 14 18.42 5.86 7.35
C LEU A 14 19.71 6.38 6.68
N SER A 15 20.83 5.65 6.78
CA SER A 15 22.09 6.02 6.10
C SER A 15 22.04 5.89 4.58
N CYS A 16 21.29 4.92 4.04
CA CYS A 16 21.07 4.79 2.60
C CYS A 16 20.20 5.92 2.03
N VAL A 17 19.28 6.48 2.84
CA VAL A 17 18.42 7.60 2.46
C VAL A 17 19.14 8.95 2.56
N THR A 18 20.12 9.10 3.46
CA THR A 18 20.91 10.33 3.60
C THR A 18 22.10 10.39 2.64
N GLY A 19 22.73 9.26 2.30
CA GLY A 19 23.90 9.21 1.41
C GLY A 19 23.63 9.50 -0.08
N CYS A 20 22.39 9.35 -0.56
CA CYS A 20 22.04 9.63 -1.96
C CYS A 20 21.69 11.10 -2.26
N LYS A 21 21.37 11.90 -1.23
CA LYS A 21 20.94 13.30 -1.41
C LYS A 21 22.11 14.21 -1.77
N ASP A 22 23.27 14.02 -1.12
CA ASP A 22 24.46 14.83 -1.35
C ASP A 22 25.11 14.55 -2.71
N SER A 23 25.05 13.30 -3.19
CA SER A 23 25.59 12.96 -4.51
C SER A 23 24.79 13.60 -5.65
N THR A 24 23.46 13.58 -5.56
CA THR A 24 22.60 14.11 -6.63
C THR A 24 22.69 15.63 -6.76
N GLN A 25 22.68 16.35 -5.63
CA GLN A 25 22.82 17.80 -5.65
C GLN A 25 24.20 18.22 -6.19
N THR A 26 25.25 17.46 -5.85
CA THR A 26 26.59 17.66 -6.40
C THR A 26 26.63 17.42 -7.91
N LEU A 27 25.98 16.37 -8.40
CA LEU A 27 25.90 16.07 -9.85
C LEU A 27 25.12 17.16 -10.61
N LEU A 28 24.00 17.64 -10.06
CA LEU A 28 23.25 18.75 -10.65
C LEU A 28 24.08 20.03 -10.71
N LYS A 29 24.77 20.37 -9.61
CA LYS A 29 25.66 21.53 -9.57
C LYS A 29 26.77 21.44 -10.61
N LYS A 30 27.42 20.27 -10.72
CA LYS A 30 28.43 20.02 -11.76
C LYS A 30 27.86 20.13 -13.16
N SER A 31 26.63 19.67 -13.41
CA SER A 31 25.96 19.88 -14.69
C SER A 31 25.78 21.37 -15.02
N VAL A 32 25.40 22.19 -14.03
CA VAL A 32 25.24 23.65 -14.20
C VAL A 32 26.59 24.32 -14.47
N GLU A 33 27.65 23.90 -13.79
CA GLU A 33 29.01 24.43 -14.02
C GLU A 33 29.52 24.15 -15.46
N MET A 34 29.01 23.08 -16.10
CA MET A 34 29.35 22.74 -17.48
C MET A 34 28.53 23.50 -18.53
N GLU A 35 27.56 24.33 -18.13
CA GLU A 35 26.60 25.02 -19.00
C GLU A 35 27.29 25.95 -20.03
N GLY A 36 28.49 26.46 -19.72
CA GLY A 36 29.33 27.26 -20.63
C GLY A 36 30.54 26.53 -21.22
N ILE A 37 30.72 25.24 -20.93
CA ILE A 37 31.95 24.49 -21.26
C ILE A 37 31.69 23.40 -22.29
N SER A 38 30.76 22.48 -22.00
CA SER A 38 30.51 21.31 -22.86
C SER A 38 29.15 20.67 -22.58
N THR A 39 28.33 20.59 -23.63
CA THR A 39 27.03 19.90 -23.58
C THR A 39 27.18 18.41 -23.26
N ASP A 40 28.23 17.75 -23.72
CA ASP A 40 28.47 16.33 -23.40
C ASP A 40 28.84 16.13 -21.93
N SER A 41 29.59 17.06 -21.34
CA SER A 41 29.89 17.05 -19.90
C SER A 41 28.64 17.29 -19.06
N MET A 42 27.73 18.17 -19.49
CA MET A 42 26.43 18.34 -18.83
C MET A 42 25.65 17.01 -18.81
N LEU A 43 25.50 16.37 -19.97
CA LEU A 43 24.78 15.10 -20.08
C LEU A 43 25.44 13.99 -19.26
N PHE A 44 26.77 13.94 -19.23
CA PHE A 44 27.51 12.96 -18.44
C PHE A 44 27.14 13.02 -16.94
N TYR A 45 27.05 14.22 -16.36
CA TYR A 45 26.66 14.37 -14.95
C TYR A 45 25.17 14.10 -14.74
N LEU A 46 24.30 14.52 -15.68
CA LEU A 46 22.87 14.27 -15.58
C LEU A 46 22.51 12.79 -15.70
N GLN A 47 23.23 12.02 -16.53
CA GLN A 47 23.01 10.58 -16.70
C GLN A 47 23.40 9.76 -15.47
N GLN A 48 24.24 10.28 -14.58
CA GLN A 48 24.64 9.61 -13.34
C GLN A 48 23.59 9.72 -12.23
N ILE A 49 22.59 10.60 -12.38
CA ILE A 49 21.53 10.77 -11.39
C ILE A 49 20.57 9.59 -11.49
N GLN A 50 20.64 8.71 -10.49
CA GLN A 50 19.78 7.53 -10.42
C GLN A 50 18.36 7.90 -9.95
N SER A 51 17.36 7.33 -10.61
CA SER A 51 15.93 7.49 -10.30
C SER A 51 15.45 8.95 -10.20
N PRO A 52 15.43 9.72 -11.31
CA PRO A 52 15.00 11.12 -11.31
C PRO A 52 13.58 11.39 -10.77
N ASN A 53 12.73 10.36 -10.75
CA ASN A 53 11.37 10.43 -10.22
C ASN A 53 11.28 10.43 -8.68
N HIS A 54 12.36 10.09 -7.97
CA HIS A 54 12.43 10.12 -6.50
C HIS A 54 13.16 11.36 -5.95
N LEU A 55 13.52 12.29 -6.83
CA LEU A 55 14.10 13.57 -6.43
C LEU A 55 13.06 14.43 -5.71
N SER A 56 13.52 15.31 -4.82
CA SER A 56 12.67 16.38 -4.31
C SER A 56 12.14 17.23 -5.46
N ASP A 57 10.97 17.86 -5.30
CA ASP A 57 10.36 18.70 -6.33
C ASP A 57 11.33 19.73 -6.90
N LYS A 58 12.15 20.35 -6.04
CA LYS A 58 13.20 21.30 -6.44
C LYS A 58 14.25 20.65 -7.33
N GLN A 59 14.86 19.57 -6.86
CA GLN A 59 15.90 18.85 -7.61
C GLN A 59 15.36 18.27 -8.92
N ARG A 60 14.10 17.82 -8.93
CA ARG A 60 13.42 17.32 -10.12
C ARG A 60 13.19 18.44 -11.13
N ALA A 61 12.78 19.62 -10.69
CA ALA A 61 12.63 20.79 -11.55
C ALA A 61 13.98 21.20 -12.18
N GLU A 62 15.02 21.31 -11.37
CA GLU A 62 16.39 21.63 -11.80
C GLU A 62 16.93 20.58 -12.79
N TYR A 63 16.77 19.29 -12.47
CA TYR A 63 17.15 18.18 -13.34
C TYR A 63 16.46 18.25 -14.70
N CYS A 64 15.13 18.38 -14.72
CA CYS A 64 14.37 18.45 -15.95
C CYS A 64 14.76 19.68 -16.79
N PHE A 65 15.03 20.81 -16.15
CA PHE A 65 15.43 22.03 -16.84
C PHE A 65 16.85 21.94 -17.43
N GLN A 66 17.81 21.40 -16.68
CA GLN A 66 19.17 21.18 -17.17
C GLN A 66 19.22 20.13 -18.28
N LEU A 67 18.44 19.05 -18.16
CA LEU A 67 18.30 18.06 -19.22
C LEU A 67 17.64 18.66 -20.48
N TYR A 68 16.70 19.59 -20.32
CA TYR A 68 16.13 20.33 -21.45
C TYR A 68 17.20 21.13 -22.19
N LYS A 69 17.98 21.96 -21.49
CA LYS A 69 19.07 22.74 -22.09
C LYS A 69 20.08 21.86 -22.81
N ALA A 70 20.55 20.82 -22.15
CA ALA A 70 21.54 19.90 -22.72
C ALA A 70 21.00 19.17 -23.96
N THR A 71 19.73 18.76 -23.94
CA THR A 71 19.08 18.15 -25.12
C THR A 71 18.94 19.16 -26.25
N LEU A 72 18.51 20.38 -25.95
CA LEU A 72 18.35 21.46 -26.92
C LEU A 72 19.68 21.78 -27.59
N TRP A 73 20.77 21.92 -26.84
CA TRP A 73 22.08 22.25 -27.43
C TRP A 73 22.69 21.11 -28.23
N LYS A 74 22.50 19.85 -27.79
CA LYS A 74 23.01 18.68 -28.51
C LYS A 74 22.27 18.40 -29.82
N THR A 75 20.95 18.60 -29.84
CA THR A 75 20.10 18.21 -30.98
C THR A 75 19.61 19.40 -31.81
N GLN A 76 19.67 20.61 -31.25
CA GLN A 76 19.01 21.84 -31.73
C GLN A 76 17.49 21.70 -31.86
N LYS A 77 16.87 20.78 -31.10
CA LYS A 77 15.43 20.59 -31.04
C LYS A 77 14.97 20.63 -29.58
N PRO A 78 13.95 21.45 -29.26
CA PRO A 78 13.45 21.52 -27.89
C PRO A 78 12.67 20.25 -27.54
N LYS A 79 12.81 19.81 -26.28
CA LYS A 79 12.06 18.68 -25.73
C LYS A 79 11.03 19.17 -24.72
N ASP A 80 9.93 19.71 -25.22
CA ASP A 80 8.89 20.40 -24.44
C ASP A 80 8.30 19.55 -23.30
N SER A 81 8.35 18.22 -23.41
CA SER A 81 7.90 17.33 -22.33
C SER A 81 8.65 17.60 -21.01
N LEU A 82 9.91 18.05 -21.08
CA LEU A 82 10.71 18.39 -19.90
C LEU A 82 10.27 19.74 -19.30
N LEU A 83 9.97 20.73 -20.15
CA LEU A 83 9.44 22.02 -19.69
C LEU A 83 8.07 21.89 -19.04
N LYS A 84 7.20 21.03 -19.59
CA LYS A 84 5.89 20.70 -18.98
C LYS A 84 6.00 20.12 -17.57
N VAL A 85 7.14 19.53 -17.22
CA VAL A 85 7.40 18.99 -15.87
C VAL A 85 8.05 20.05 -14.99
N CYS A 86 9.09 20.75 -15.44
CA CYS A 86 9.83 21.66 -14.55
C CYS A 86 9.08 22.97 -14.24
N ILE A 87 8.33 23.54 -15.18
CA ILE A 87 7.59 24.80 -14.98
C ILE A 87 6.63 24.73 -13.78
N PRO A 88 5.70 23.76 -13.70
CA PRO A 88 4.80 23.68 -12.54
C PRO A 88 5.56 23.39 -11.24
N LEU A 89 6.66 22.63 -11.29
CA LEU A 89 7.47 22.33 -10.12
C LEU A 89 8.22 23.57 -9.59
N PHE A 90 8.81 24.40 -10.46
CA PHE A 90 9.44 25.66 -10.04
C PHE A 90 8.42 26.61 -9.41
N LEU A 91 7.19 26.65 -9.95
CA LEU A 91 6.11 27.43 -9.35
C LEU A 91 5.73 26.90 -7.96
N HIS A 92 5.58 25.58 -7.82
CA HIS A 92 5.24 24.93 -6.54
C HIS A 92 6.29 25.15 -5.46
N VAL A 93 7.57 25.09 -5.83
CA VAL A 93 8.71 25.29 -4.92
C VAL A 93 8.95 26.79 -4.60
N GLY A 94 8.32 27.70 -5.34
CA GLY A 94 8.47 29.15 -5.16
C GLY A 94 9.75 29.73 -5.78
N ASP A 95 10.43 28.99 -6.65
CA ASP A 95 11.62 29.47 -7.37
C ASP A 95 11.21 30.32 -8.57
N THR A 96 10.87 31.58 -8.29
CA THR A 96 10.35 32.52 -9.30
C THR A 96 11.37 32.81 -10.40
N ALA A 97 12.67 32.83 -10.08
CA ALA A 97 13.73 33.11 -11.05
C ALA A 97 13.85 31.99 -12.08
N GLN A 98 13.91 30.73 -11.64
CA GLN A 98 13.95 29.58 -12.54
C GLN A 98 12.60 29.36 -13.25
N TRP A 99 11.49 29.64 -12.57
CA TRP A 99 10.17 29.61 -13.20
C TRP A 99 10.10 30.58 -14.38
N LEU A 100 10.54 31.83 -14.21
CA LEU A 100 10.61 32.82 -15.29
C LEU A 100 11.54 32.36 -16.42
N GLN A 101 12.72 31.84 -16.09
CA GLN A 101 13.64 31.33 -17.10
C GLN A 101 13.02 30.18 -17.91
N ALA A 102 12.38 29.22 -17.25
CA ALA A 102 11.74 28.08 -17.90
C ALA A 102 10.56 28.50 -18.79
N GLN A 103 9.80 29.52 -18.39
CA GLN A 103 8.75 30.14 -19.20
C GLN A 103 9.30 30.82 -20.46
N LEU A 104 10.43 31.54 -20.34
CA LEU A 104 11.09 32.14 -21.50
C LEU A 104 11.64 31.08 -22.46
N GLU A 105 12.20 29.99 -21.95
CA GLU A 105 12.63 28.85 -22.77
C GLU A 105 11.43 28.15 -23.45
N GLN A 106 10.28 28.08 -22.78
CA GLN A 106 9.06 27.57 -23.39
C GLN A 106 8.60 28.47 -24.54
N ALA A 107 8.58 29.78 -24.34
CA ALA A 107 8.29 30.74 -25.41
C ALA A 107 9.27 30.55 -26.58
N ASN A 108 10.57 30.40 -26.29
CA ASN A 108 11.59 30.17 -27.31
C ASN A 108 11.42 28.82 -28.03
N SER A 109 10.91 27.78 -27.37
CA SER A 109 10.66 26.47 -28.01
C SER A 109 9.71 26.56 -29.21
N PHE A 110 8.79 27.53 -29.21
CA PHE A 110 7.87 27.77 -30.32
C PHE A 110 8.55 28.34 -31.58
N PHE A 111 9.73 28.96 -31.47
CA PHE A 111 10.52 29.33 -32.65
C PHE A 111 10.93 28.12 -33.48
N TYR A 112 11.34 27.04 -32.82
CA TYR A 112 11.73 25.80 -33.50
C TYR A 112 10.55 25.09 -34.19
N LYS A 113 9.33 25.51 -33.88
CA LYS A 113 8.08 24.98 -34.45
C LYS A 113 7.44 25.92 -35.45
N ASP A 114 8.05 27.07 -35.71
CA ASP A 114 7.52 28.14 -36.55
C ASP A 114 6.10 28.59 -36.10
N GLN A 115 5.91 28.78 -34.79
CA GLN A 115 4.64 29.17 -34.18
C GLN A 115 4.72 30.59 -33.59
N PRO A 116 4.73 31.65 -34.41
CA PRO A 116 4.97 33.02 -33.94
C PRO A 116 3.86 33.55 -33.02
N ASP A 117 2.61 33.14 -33.23
CA ASP A 117 1.50 33.59 -32.38
C ASP A 117 1.58 33.03 -30.96
N SER A 118 2.05 31.78 -30.81
CA SER A 118 2.32 31.16 -29.50
C SER A 118 3.41 31.92 -28.74
N ILE A 119 4.47 32.33 -29.45
CA ILE A 119 5.55 33.14 -28.86
C ILE A 119 4.99 34.45 -28.30
N LEU A 120 4.23 35.20 -29.13
CA LEU A 120 3.66 36.48 -28.73
C LEU A 120 2.57 36.33 -27.67
N HIS A 121 1.89 35.19 -27.60
CA HIS A 121 0.94 34.87 -26.55
C HIS A 121 1.66 34.64 -25.21
N SER A 122 2.66 33.76 -25.16
CA SER A 122 3.47 33.54 -23.95
C SER A 122 4.16 34.82 -23.48
N ALA A 123 4.66 35.64 -24.41
CA ALA A 123 5.24 36.94 -24.05
C ALA A 123 4.22 37.93 -23.45
N ARG A 124 2.93 37.86 -23.88
CA ARG A 124 1.85 38.65 -23.28
C ARG A 124 1.54 38.21 -21.86
N GLU A 125 1.51 36.90 -21.61
CA GLU A 125 1.27 36.35 -20.26
C GLU A 125 2.37 36.73 -19.25
N LEU A 126 3.60 36.93 -19.73
CA LEU A 126 4.74 37.33 -18.90
C LEU A 126 4.91 38.84 -18.73
N ARG A 127 4.04 39.65 -19.35
CA ARG A 127 4.18 41.13 -19.39
C ARG A 127 4.22 41.75 -18.00
N ASP A 128 3.30 41.35 -17.14
CA ASP A 128 3.17 41.94 -15.79
C ASP A 128 4.24 41.39 -14.84
N LYS A 129 5.11 40.47 -15.32
CA LYS A 129 6.19 39.86 -14.54
C LYS A 129 7.57 40.39 -14.90
N ILE A 130 7.67 41.35 -15.84
CA ILE A 130 8.94 41.91 -16.30
C ILE A 130 9.74 42.53 -15.14
N GLU A 131 9.07 43.15 -14.16
CA GLU A 131 9.73 43.76 -12.98
C GLU A 131 10.49 42.75 -12.11
N TYR A 132 10.10 41.47 -12.15
CA TYR A 132 10.75 40.38 -11.41
C TYR A 132 11.86 39.69 -12.22
N MET A 133 12.03 40.06 -13.50
CA MET A 133 13.07 39.49 -14.36
C MET A 133 14.42 40.17 -14.13
N THR A 134 15.48 39.37 -14.13
CA THR A 134 16.85 39.91 -14.20
C THR A 134 17.09 40.64 -15.53
N PRO A 135 18.08 41.55 -15.65
CA PRO A 135 18.39 42.21 -16.93
C PRO A 135 18.63 41.23 -18.08
N THR A 136 19.31 40.10 -17.82
CA THR A 136 19.52 39.02 -18.80
C THR A 136 18.21 38.39 -19.26
N GLN A 137 17.28 38.14 -18.33
CA GLN A 137 15.95 37.62 -18.64
C GLN A 137 15.09 38.63 -19.41
N GLN A 138 15.12 39.91 -19.04
CA GLN A 138 14.43 40.97 -19.77
C GLN A 138 14.95 41.10 -21.21
N ARG A 139 16.28 41.05 -21.38
CA ARG A 139 16.91 41.04 -22.70
C ARG A 139 16.45 39.85 -23.53
N TYR A 140 16.40 38.66 -22.93
CA TYR A 140 15.90 37.46 -23.60
C TYR A 140 14.41 37.57 -23.99
N TYR A 141 13.58 38.05 -23.06
CA TYR A 141 12.15 38.32 -23.27
C TYR A 141 11.89 39.28 -24.45
N TYR A 142 12.63 40.39 -24.52
CA TYR A 142 12.51 41.34 -25.63
C TYR A 142 13.08 40.79 -26.93
N ASN A 143 14.18 40.04 -26.89
CA ASN A 143 14.79 39.45 -28.07
C ASN A 143 13.86 38.43 -28.76
N ILE A 144 13.22 37.56 -27.99
CA ILE A 144 12.24 36.60 -28.51
C ILE A 144 11.16 37.33 -29.31
N GLN A 145 10.53 38.36 -28.75
CA GLN A 145 9.51 39.14 -29.45
C GLN A 145 10.08 39.92 -30.65
N LYS A 146 11.26 40.53 -30.50
CA LYS A 146 11.94 41.30 -31.55
C LYS A 146 12.13 40.45 -32.80
N PHE A 147 12.64 39.23 -32.65
CA PHE A 147 12.84 38.31 -33.76
C PHE A 147 11.52 37.83 -34.37
N THR A 148 10.48 37.60 -33.54
CA THR A 148 9.15 37.25 -34.06
C THR A 148 8.57 38.36 -34.94
N TYR A 149 8.59 39.61 -34.47
CA TYR A 149 8.12 40.75 -35.26
C TYR A 149 8.96 40.98 -36.50
N PHE A 150 10.28 40.82 -36.42
CA PHE A 150 11.18 40.93 -37.57
C PHE A 150 10.83 39.91 -38.66
N ASN A 151 10.62 38.64 -38.28
CA ASN A 151 10.23 37.58 -39.22
C ASN A 151 8.85 37.83 -39.84
N GLN A 152 7.93 38.44 -39.08
CA GLN A 152 6.63 38.90 -39.59
C GLN A 152 6.71 40.19 -40.43
N LYS A 153 7.91 40.73 -40.69
CA LYS A 153 8.16 42.01 -41.38
C LYS A 153 7.53 43.24 -40.70
N LYS A 154 7.22 43.12 -39.41
CA LYS A 154 6.72 44.21 -38.54
C LYS A 154 7.90 44.97 -37.94
N TYR A 155 8.63 45.67 -38.81
CA TYR A 155 9.89 46.32 -38.46
C TYR A 155 9.77 47.44 -37.41
N PRO A 156 8.72 48.30 -37.40
CA PRO A 156 8.57 49.31 -36.36
C PRO A 156 8.45 48.73 -34.94
N GLU A 157 7.71 47.63 -34.79
CA GLU A 157 7.56 46.91 -33.52
C GLU A 157 8.86 46.22 -33.11
N ALA A 158 9.54 45.58 -34.07
CA ALA A 158 10.86 44.99 -33.84
C ALA A 158 11.88 46.05 -33.39
N LEU A 159 11.87 47.24 -34.01
CA LEU A 159 12.77 48.35 -33.66
C LEU A 159 12.54 48.86 -32.24
N LYS A 160 11.27 49.02 -31.83
CA LYS A 160 10.93 49.41 -30.44
C LYS A 160 11.52 48.44 -29.43
N LEU A 161 11.45 47.13 -29.72
CA LEU A 161 12.01 46.09 -28.85
C LEU A 161 13.55 46.04 -28.90
N ALA A 162 14.14 46.25 -30.08
CA ALA A 162 15.60 46.36 -30.23
C ALA A 162 16.16 47.51 -29.37
N ASN A 163 15.48 48.67 -29.35
CA ASN A 163 15.88 49.81 -28.52
C ASN A 163 15.79 49.48 -27.02
N LYS A 164 14.76 48.72 -26.59
CA LYS A 164 14.66 48.25 -25.20
C LYS A 164 15.83 47.31 -24.84
N VAL A 165 16.19 46.40 -25.74
CA VAL A 165 17.35 45.50 -25.54
C VAL A 165 18.63 46.31 -25.39
N LEU A 166 18.86 47.29 -26.25
CA LEU A 166 20.04 48.15 -26.18
C LEU A 166 20.10 48.98 -24.91
N ALA A 167 18.96 49.46 -24.40
CA ALA A 167 18.89 50.19 -23.14
C ALA A 167 19.27 49.34 -21.92
N LEU A 168 19.22 48.00 -22.03
CA LEU A 168 19.64 47.07 -20.98
C LEU A 168 21.15 46.78 -21.02
N ASN A 169 21.85 47.10 -22.11
CA ASN A 169 23.27 46.82 -22.23
C ASN A 169 24.10 47.82 -21.43
N ASN A 170 25.08 47.32 -20.68
CA ASN A 170 26.09 48.17 -20.06
C ASN A 170 27.38 48.16 -20.90
N PRO A 171 27.76 49.30 -21.53
CA PRO A 171 28.96 49.38 -22.38
C PRO A 171 30.27 49.00 -21.68
N SER A 172 30.35 49.07 -20.35
CA SER A 172 31.57 48.74 -19.60
C SER A 172 31.81 47.24 -19.40
N ASN A 173 30.75 46.42 -19.45
CA ASN A 173 30.80 45.00 -19.09
C ASN A 173 30.38 44.04 -20.21
N ASP A 174 29.53 44.48 -21.14
CA ASP A 174 28.82 43.60 -22.10
C ASP A 174 29.16 43.88 -23.57
N THR A 175 30.43 44.21 -23.86
CA THR A 175 30.92 44.68 -25.16
C THR A 175 30.50 43.78 -26.34
N LEU A 176 30.56 42.45 -26.19
CA LEU A 176 30.14 41.52 -27.25
C LEU A 176 28.61 41.45 -27.42
N SER A 177 27.84 41.48 -26.34
CA SER A 177 26.38 41.50 -26.40
C SER A 177 25.87 42.78 -27.06
N LEU A 178 26.49 43.92 -26.71
CA LEU A 178 26.23 45.21 -27.32
C LEU A 178 26.46 45.17 -28.84
N PHE A 179 27.54 44.54 -29.30
CA PHE A 179 27.82 44.38 -30.72
C PHE A 179 26.66 43.69 -31.47
N TYR A 180 26.24 42.52 -31.00
CA TYR A 180 25.20 41.73 -31.67
C TYR A 180 23.82 42.39 -31.61
N ASP A 181 23.48 43.00 -30.46
CA ASP A 181 22.20 43.68 -30.30
C ASP A 181 22.11 44.92 -31.19
N HIS A 182 23.19 45.70 -31.28
CA HIS A 182 23.22 46.89 -32.14
C HIS A 182 23.22 46.51 -33.62
N ARG A 183 24.00 45.50 -34.02
CA ARG A 183 23.95 44.97 -35.39
C ARG A 183 22.55 44.50 -35.78
N THR A 184 21.81 43.88 -34.86
CA THR A 184 20.41 43.49 -35.11
C THR A 184 19.48 44.70 -35.26
N GLN A 185 19.69 45.77 -34.48
CA GLN A 185 18.95 47.02 -34.62
C GLN A 185 19.22 47.67 -35.99
N LEU A 186 20.47 47.74 -36.41
CA LEU A 186 20.86 48.29 -37.72
C LEU A 186 20.28 47.46 -38.87
N GLU A 187 20.19 46.14 -38.73
CA GLU A 187 19.49 45.29 -39.70
C GLU A 187 18.01 45.66 -39.83
N ILE A 188 17.32 45.93 -38.72
CA ILE A 188 15.92 46.38 -38.73
C ILE A 188 15.80 47.74 -39.43
N LEU A 189 16.67 48.69 -39.10
CA LEU A 189 16.71 50.02 -39.72
C LEU A 189 16.98 49.93 -41.23
N ARG A 190 17.89 49.04 -41.65
CA ARG A 190 18.16 48.74 -43.06
C ARG A 190 16.92 48.24 -43.78
N LYS A 191 16.17 47.30 -43.19
CA LYS A 191 14.90 46.82 -43.77
C LYS A 191 13.82 47.89 -43.84
N MET A 192 13.91 48.92 -43.01
CA MET A 192 13.04 50.10 -43.04
C MET A 192 13.51 51.18 -44.03
N GLY A 193 14.65 51.00 -44.71
CA GLY A 193 15.20 51.98 -45.65
C GLY A 193 15.85 53.21 -45.01
N LYS A 194 16.09 53.19 -43.68
CA LYS A 194 16.65 54.32 -42.92
C LYS A 194 18.17 54.39 -43.08
N THR A 195 18.62 54.86 -44.23
CA THR A 195 20.03 54.78 -44.64
C THR A 195 20.99 55.54 -43.73
N ASP A 196 20.65 56.79 -43.41
CA ASP A 196 21.55 57.65 -42.62
C ASP A 196 21.73 57.09 -41.20
N GLU A 197 20.63 56.64 -40.56
CA GLU A 197 20.66 56.03 -39.23
C GLU A 197 21.50 54.73 -39.20
N VAL A 198 21.48 53.95 -40.27
CA VAL A 198 22.27 52.71 -40.38
C VAL A 198 23.76 53.03 -40.45
N ILE A 199 24.15 53.96 -41.31
CA ILE A 199 25.55 54.35 -41.48
C ILE A 199 26.10 55.02 -40.23
N GLU A 200 25.36 55.96 -39.64
CA GLU A 200 25.71 56.60 -38.37
C GLU A 200 25.91 55.55 -37.27
N GLY A 201 25.00 54.58 -37.18
CA GLY A 201 25.09 53.48 -36.22
C GLY A 201 26.35 52.63 -36.40
N TYR A 202 26.74 52.29 -37.63
CA TYR A 202 27.99 51.57 -37.87
C TYR A 202 29.23 52.36 -37.43
N TYR A 203 29.30 53.66 -37.74
CA TYR A 203 30.42 54.49 -37.29
C TYR A 203 30.47 54.61 -35.77
N LYS A 204 29.31 54.74 -35.12
CA LYS A 204 29.21 54.73 -33.65
C LYS A 204 29.73 53.42 -33.04
N MET A 205 29.44 52.28 -33.68
CA MET A 205 30.04 51.01 -33.26
C MET A 205 31.56 51.04 -33.41
N LEU A 206 32.10 51.53 -34.54
CA LEU A 206 33.56 51.63 -34.72
C LEU A 206 34.22 52.42 -33.59
N GLU A 207 33.63 53.54 -33.18
CA GLU A 207 34.13 54.35 -32.06
C GLU A 207 34.12 53.59 -30.73
N TRP A 208 33.05 52.85 -30.43
CA TRP A 208 32.94 52.05 -29.20
C TRP A 208 33.97 50.91 -29.14
N PHE A 209 34.22 50.23 -30.27
CA PHE A 209 35.08 49.05 -30.30
C PHE A 209 36.54 49.37 -30.61
N ALA A 210 36.86 50.53 -31.19
CA ALA A 210 38.22 50.95 -31.50
C ALA A 210 39.19 50.89 -30.29
N PRO A 211 38.85 51.41 -29.09
CA PRO A 211 39.76 51.40 -27.94
C PRO A 211 39.83 50.05 -27.21
N SER A 212 38.92 49.11 -27.50
CA SER A 212 38.84 47.84 -26.77
C SER A 212 39.98 46.90 -27.16
N LYS A 213 40.86 46.51 -26.25
CA LYS A 213 41.94 45.53 -26.56
C LYS A 213 41.41 44.14 -26.89
N GLU A 214 40.36 43.71 -26.22
CA GLU A 214 39.77 42.37 -26.38
C GLU A 214 38.86 42.31 -27.61
N TYR A 215 38.08 43.36 -27.86
CA TYR A 215 37.06 43.40 -28.91
C TYR A 215 37.43 44.31 -30.08
N HIS A 216 38.69 44.76 -30.18
CA HIS A 216 39.20 45.40 -31.39
C HIS A 216 38.96 44.49 -32.61
N TYR A 217 38.85 43.17 -32.38
CA TYR A 217 38.49 42.24 -33.43
C TYR A 217 37.02 42.38 -33.95
N LEU A 218 36.22 43.34 -33.51
CA LEU A 218 34.91 43.60 -34.10
C LEU A 218 34.95 44.74 -35.13
N THR A 219 35.96 45.62 -35.09
CA THR A 219 36.08 46.79 -35.99
C THR A 219 36.11 46.42 -37.48
N TYR A 220 36.88 45.41 -37.87
CA TYR A 220 36.89 44.86 -39.24
C TYR A 220 35.51 44.39 -39.68
N THR A 221 34.79 43.65 -38.83
CA THR A 221 33.46 43.15 -39.16
C THR A 221 32.46 44.30 -39.32
N ILE A 222 32.59 45.37 -38.54
CA ILE A 222 31.75 46.57 -38.68
C ILE A 222 32.09 47.30 -39.98
N ALA A 223 33.38 47.50 -40.27
CA ALA A 223 33.81 48.13 -41.51
C ALA A 223 33.38 47.30 -42.75
N GLU A 224 33.37 45.98 -42.63
CA GLU A 224 32.84 45.07 -43.64
C GLU A 224 31.33 45.25 -43.83
N ASP A 225 30.57 45.40 -42.74
CA ASP A 225 29.12 45.66 -42.81
C ASP A 225 28.82 46.98 -43.55
N ILE A 226 29.64 48.03 -43.36
CA ILE A 226 29.53 49.30 -44.11
C ILE A 226 29.74 49.07 -45.61
N VAL A 227 30.77 48.31 -45.98
CA VAL A 227 31.05 47.96 -47.39
C VAL A 227 29.87 47.19 -48.00
N ASN A 228 29.42 46.14 -47.32
CA ASN A 228 28.31 45.31 -47.77
C ASN A 228 27.00 46.10 -47.87
N TYR A 229 26.82 47.10 -47.02
CA TYR A 229 25.70 48.01 -47.07
C TYR A 229 25.71 48.83 -48.38
N TYR A 230 26.81 49.51 -48.70
CA TYR A 230 26.91 50.29 -49.93
C TYR A 230 26.84 49.41 -51.19
N LEU A 231 27.44 48.22 -51.16
CA LEU A 231 27.28 47.22 -52.21
C LEU A 231 25.81 46.83 -52.43
N GLY A 232 25.07 46.60 -51.34
CA GLY A 232 23.63 46.30 -51.40
C GLY A 232 22.79 47.44 -51.99
N GLN A 233 23.22 48.69 -51.77
CA GLN A 233 22.59 49.88 -52.35
C GLN A 233 23.07 50.22 -53.76
N GLN A 234 24.00 49.44 -54.32
CA GLN A 234 24.64 49.70 -55.62
C GLN A 234 25.41 51.04 -55.68
N ASP A 235 25.77 51.63 -54.53
CA ASP A 235 26.63 52.81 -54.44
C ASP A 235 28.09 52.35 -54.48
N PHE A 236 28.56 52.00 -55.69
CA PHE A 236 29.87 51.36 -55.89
C PHE A 236 31.04 52.29 -55.58
N ASP A 237 30.85 53.61 -55.71
CA ASP A 237 31.88 54.60 -55.39
C ASP A 237 32.12 54.66 -53.88
N LYS A 238 31.05 54.76 -53.06
CA LYS A 238 31.20 54.69 -51.60
C LYS A 238 31.61 53.31 -51.11
N ALA A 239 31.21 52.25 -51.80
CA ALA A 239 31.70 50.91 -51.50
C ALA A 239 33.23 50.83 -51.71
N LEU A 240 33.75 51.41 -52.80
CA LEU A 240 35.19 51.46 -53.07
C LEU A 240 35.94 52.25 -51.99
N GLU A 241 35.45 53.42 -51.60
CA GLU A 241 36.01 54.22 -50.51
C GLU A 241 35.99 53.45 -49.17
N SER A 242 34.86 52.85 -48.83
CA SER A 242 34.69 52.08 -47.59
C SER A 242 35.63 50.87 -47.53
N VAL A 243 35.87 50.21 -48.67
CA VAL A 243 36.84 49.11 -48.75
C VAL A 243 38.26 49.60 -48.53
N GLN A 244 38.62 50.80 -48.99
CA GLN A 244 39.95 51.35 -48.69
C GLN A 244 40.13 51.56 -47.19
N ASN A 245 39.08 51.97 -46.47
CA ASN A 245 39.10 52.07 -45.01
C ASN A 245 39.13 50.71 -44.31
N LEU A 246 38.47 49.68 -44.86
CA LEU A 246 38.52 48.30 -44.35
C LEU A 246 39.95 47.75 -44.25
N ARG A 247 40.86 48.21 -45.12
CA ARG A 247 42.29 47.84 -45.06
C ARG A 247 42.93 48.19 -43.72
N LEU A 248 42.52 49.29 -43.10
CA LEU A 248 43.11 49.80 -41.85
C LEU A 248 42.83 48.88 -40.65
N TYR A 249 41.77 48.07 -40.74
CA TYR A 249 41.33 47.19 -39.66
C TYR A 249 41.73 45.71 -39.87
N ARG A 250 42.56 45.40 -40.87
CA ARG A 250 43.00 44.03 -41.18
C ARG A 250 43.82 43.43 -40.04
N ARG A 251 43.57 42.16 -39.73
CA ARG A 251 44.22 41.49 -38.59
C ARG A 251 45.14 40.38 -38.99
N ASN A 252 44.77 39.64 -40.03
CA ASN A 252 45.52 38.47 -40.42
C ASN A 252 45.52 38.27 -41.94
N ARG A 253 46.47 37.46 -42.42
CA ARG A 253 46.57 37.06 -43.83
C ARG A 253 45.32 36.36 -44.36
N TYR A 254 44.50 35.80 -43.48
CA TYR A 254 43.24 35.13 -43.82
C TYR A 254 42.11 36.10 -44.22
N ASP A 255 42.19 37.37 -43.83
CA ASP A 255 41.21 38.41 -44.22
C ASP A 255 41.48 38.92 -45.64
N ILE A 256 42.69 38.68 -46.15
CA ILE A 256 43.14 39.21 -47.45
C ILE A 256 42.32 38.64 -48.61
N PRO A 257 42.11 37.31 -48.75
CA PRO A 257 41.37 36.78 -49.89
C PRO A 257 39.92 37.28 -49.93
N TYR A 258 39.26 37.41 -48.79
CA TYR A 258 37.90 37.96 -48.73
C TYR A 258 37.85 39.44 -49.13
N TYR A 259 38.79 40.23 -48.60
CA TYR A 259 38.96 41.63 -48.99
C TYR A 259 39.18 41.78 -50.50
N GLN A 260 39.99 40.91 -51.11
CA GLN A 260 40.18 40.94 -52.57
C GLN A 260 38.93 40.49 -53.32
N LEU A 261 38.15 39.54 -52.79
CA LEU A 261 36.89 39.13 -53.40
C LEU A 261 35.93 40.32 -53.53
N ILE A 262 35.75 41.08 -52.44
CA ILE A 262 34.91 42.28 -52.42
C ILE A 262 35.40 43.31 -53.43
N ARG A 263 36.72 43.54 -53.52
CA ARG A 263 37.28 44.47 -54.52
C ARG A 263 37.00 44.00 -55.94
N GLY A 264 37.15 42.71 -56.20
CA GLY A 264 36.79 42.12 -57.49
C GLY A 264 35.34 42.42 -57.85
N GLN A 265 34.42 42.28 -56.89
CA GLN A 265 33.00 42.58 -57.07
C GLN A 265 32.76 44.06 -57.38
N ILE A 266 33.35 44.97 -56.60
CA ILE A 266 33.23 46.42 -56.83
C ILE A 266 33.75 46.82 -58.21
N PHE A 267 34.94 46.36 -58.59
CA PHE A 267 35.51 46.69 -59.90
C PHE A 267 34.72 46.07 -61.05
N GLN A 268 34.16 44.86 -60.88
CA GLN A 268 33.27 44.26 -61.86
C GLN A 268 32.01 45.11 -62.04
N SER A 269 31.42 45.59 -60.95
CA SER A 269 30.26 46.49 -60.96
C SER A 269 30.56 47.85 -61.59
N LEU A 270 31.79 48.35 -61.44
CA LEU A 270 32.28 49.55 -62.12
C LEU A 270 32.69 49.31 -63.59
N HIS A 271 32.39 48.12 -64.15
CA HIS A 271 32.77 47.70 -65.50
C HIS A 271 34.29 47.67 -65.78
N GLN A 272 35.12 47.64 -64.74
CA GLN A 272 36.58 47.52 -64.83
C GLN A 272 37.00 46.04 -64.74
N LEU A 273 36.75 45.29 -65.81
CA LEU A 273 36.87 43.83 -65.82
C LEU A 273 38.30 43.32 -65.58
N ASP A 274 39.32 44.03 -66.05
CA ASP A 274 40.72 43.65 -65.84
C ASP A 274 41.10 43.69 -64.35
N SER A 275 40.73 44.80 -63.68
CA SER A 275 40.92 44.97 -62.23
C SER A 275 40.12 43.93 -61.45
N ALA A 276 38.88 43.66 -61.88
CA ALA A 276 38.04 42.63 -61.28
C ALA A 276 38.71 41.24 -61.35
N GLY A 277 39.16 40.84 -62.54
CA GLY A 277 39.87 39.58 -62.76
C GLY A 277 41.15 39.47 -61.93
N TYR A 278 41.94 40.54 -61.82
CA TYR A 278 43.13 40.56 -60.97
C TYR A 278 42.81 40.26 -59.50
N TYR A 279 41.77 40.90 -58.94
CA TYR A 279 41.41 40.70 -57.53
C TYR A 279 40.75 39.35 -57.27
N TYR A 280 39.91 38.87 -58.18
CA TYR A 280 39.37 37.52 -58.06
C TYR A 280 40.45 36.46 -58.12
N LYS A 281 41.49 36.62 -58.95
CA LYS A 281 42.63 35.70 -59.00
C LYS A 281 43.34 35.59 -57.64
N GLN A 282 43.47 36.70 -56.92
CA GLN A 282 44.01 36.68 -55.56
C GLN A 282 43.04 36.03 -54.57
N ALA A 283 41.75 36.35 -54.65
CA ALA A 283 40.73 35.76 -53.78
C ALA A 283 40.60 34.23 -53.95
N ALA A 284 40.79 33.71 -55.16
CA ALA A 284 40.73 32.27 -55.47
C ALA A 284 41.79 31.43 -54.73
N THR A 285 42.88 32.06 -54.26
CA THR A 285 43.92 31.39 -53.45
C THR A 285 43.55 31.20 -51.98
N SER A 286 42.32 31.57 -51.60
CA SER A 286 41.85 31.46 -50.23
C SER A 286 41.87 30.01 -49.71
N THR A 287 42.22 29.84 -48.44
CA THR A 287 42.02 28.58 -47.73
C THR A 287 40.56 28.33 -47.36
N SER A 288 39.70 29.36 -47.45
CA SER A 288 38.25 29.21 -47.25
C SER A 288 37.61 28.68 -48.53
N PRO A 289 36.99 27.49 -48.52
CA PRO A 289 36.34 26.94 -49.70
C PRO A 289 35.27 27.87 -50.28
N TYR A 290 34.51 28.56 -49.42
CA TYR A 290 33.46 29.49 -49.84
C TYR A 290 34.02 30.65 -50.68
N ILE A 291 35.11 31.27 -50.22
CA ILE A 291 35.75 32.39 -50.91
C ILE A 291 36.40 31.91 -52.19
N ALA A 292 37.11 30.77 -52.14
CA ALA A 292 37.79 30.21 -53.30
C ALA A 292 36.80 29.83 -54.41
N ILE A 293 35.66 29.20 -54.06
CA ILE A 293 34.59 28.86 -55.00
C ILE A 293 34.02 30.13 -55.64
N GLU A 294 33.58 31.10 -54.82
CA GLU A 294 32.98 32.33 -55.34
C GLU A 294 33.95 33.07 -56.26
N ALA A 295 35.21 33.26 -55.85
CA ALA A 295 36.22 33.92 -56.65
C ALA A 295 36.51 33.18 -57.97
N THR A 296 36.59 31.84 -57.93
CA THR A 296 36.83 31.02 -59.12
C THR A 296 35.65 31.08 -60.09
N SER A 297 34.42 31.05 -59.57
CA SER A 297 33.20 31.18 -60.37
C SER A 297 33.14 32.54 -61.06
N ARG A 298 33.46 33.62 -60.33
CA ARG A 298 33.53 34.98 -60.89
C ARG A 298 34.63 35.12 -61.96
N LEU A 299 35.80 34.53 -61.73
CA LEU A 299 36.85 34.46 -62.75
C LEU A 299 36.40 33.72 -64.00
N TYR A 300 35.73 32.59 -63.83
CA TYR A 300 35.19 31.80 -64.93
C TYR A 300 34.19 32.62 -65.75
N GLN A 301 33.27 33.34 -65.10
CA GLN A 301 32.31 34.23 -65.75
C GLN A 301 32.96 35.37 -66.53
N LEU A 302 34.08 35.91 -66.04
CA LEU A 302 34.85 36.95 -66.74
C LEU A 302 35.70 36.40 -67.89
N THR A 303 36.02 35.11 -67.87
CA THR A 303 36.89 34.48 -68.88
C THR A 303 36.08 34.20 -70.14
N ASN A 304 36.44 34.83 -71.25
CA ASN A 304 35.80 34.54 -72.52
C ASN A 304 36.24 33.15 -73.04
N ALA A 305 35.35 32.16 -72.91
CA ALA A 305 35.62 30.78 -73.28
C ALA A 305 35.99 30.59 -74.78
N THR A 306 35.59 31.53 -75.65
CA THR A 306 35.96 31.49 -77.08
C THR A 306 37.39 31.94 -77.34
N GLN A 307 37.91 32.84 -76.50
CA GLN A 307 39.27 33.40 -76.61
C GLN A 307 40.29 32.62 -75.77
N GLN A 308 39.86 32.05 -74.63
CA GLN A 308 40.74 31.35 -73.67
C GLN A 308 40.10 30.03 -73.18
N PRO A 309 39.91 29.04 -74.07
CA PRO A 309 39.19 27.80 -73.74
C PRO A 309 39.90 26.96 -72.68
N GLU A 310 41.23 26.91 -72.69
CA GLU A 310 42.02 26.14 -71.72
C GLU A 310 41.87 26.71 -70.30
N GLN A 311 41.99 28.03 -70.14
CA GLN A 311 41.81 28.70 -68.86
C GLN A 311 40.37 28.52 -68.33
N ALA A 312 39.37 28.67 -69.19
CA ALA A 312 37.97 28.44 -68.84
C ALA A 312 37.73 26.99 -68.36
N TYR A 313 38.32 26.00 -69.03
CA TYR A 313 38.24 24.60 -68.62
C TYR A 313 38.86 24.34 -67.24
N TYR A 314 40.06 24.87 -66.97
CA TYR A 314 40.71 24.71 -65.68
C TYR A 314 39.91 25.36 -64.55
N LEU A 315 39.40 26.58 -64.75
CA LEU A 315 38.57 27.28 -63.76
C LEU A 315 37.30 26.48 -63.44
N ALA A 316 36.57 26.03 -64.45
CA ALA A 316 35.37 25.21 -64.27
C ALA A 316 35.67 23.90 -63.52
N LYS A 317 36.79 23.24 -63.85
CA LYS A 317 37.21 22.02 -63.14
C LYS A 317 37.58 22.29 -61.69
N THR A 318 38.29 23.38 -61.40
CA THR A 318 38.63 23.75 -60.01
C THR A 318 37.40 24.09 -59.18
N GLU A 319 36.42 24.79 -59.76
CA GLU A 319 35.13 25.08 -59.12
C GLU A 319 34.38 23.79 -58.76
N ASP A 320 34.27 22.84 -59.69
CA ASP A 320 33.62 21.54 -59.46
C ASP A 320 34.28 20.74 -58.32
N ILE A 321 35.62 20.70 -58.28
CA ILE A 321 36.36 20.02 -57.20
C ILE A 321 36.08 20.66 -55.85
N LEU A 322 36.19 22.00 -55.76
CA LEU A 322 35.95 22.73 -54.52
C LEU A 322 34.49 22.57 -54.05
N TYR A 323 33.53 22.62 -54.97
CA TYR A 323 32.11 22.44 -54.67
C TYR A 323 31.80 21.03 -54.17
N LYS A 324 32.39 20.00 -54.78
CA LYS A 324 32.26 18.60 -54.33
C LYS A 324 32.83 18.40 -52.94
N ASP A 325 34.02 18.94 -52.65
CA ASP A 325 34.62 18.85 -51.33
C ASP A 325 33.77 19.56 -50.26
N LEU A 326 33.32 20.80 -50.54
CA LEU A 326 32.45 21.54 -49.64
C LEU A 326 31.14 20.76 -49.36
N THR A 327 30.51 20.25 -50.41
CA THR A 327 29.25 19.49 -50.29
C THR A 327 29.44 18.18 -49.53
N SER A 328 30.55 17.47 -49.77
CA SER A 328 30.91 16.25 -49.04
C SER A 328 31.09 16.53 -47.55
N ASN A 329 31.84 17.59 -47.21
CA ASN A 329 32.08 18.00 -45.83
C ASN A 329 30.78 18.43 -45.12
N LEU A 330 29.88 19.14 -45.81
CA LEU A 330 28.56 19.50 -45.27
C LEU A 330 27.68 18.27 -45.03
N LYS A 331 27.62 17.33 -45.99
CA LYS A 331 26.88 16.06 -45.85
C LYS A 331 27.45 15.21 -44.72
N ALA A 332 28.77 15.16 -44.56
CA ALA A 332 29.41 14.44 -43.45
C ALA A 332 29.00 15.05 -42.10
N LYS A 333 29.03 16.39 -41.96
CA LYS A 333 28.56 17.08 -40.75
C LYS A 333 27.08 16.81 -40.46
N GLU A 334 26.23 16.87 -41.49
CA GLU A 334 24.80 16.58 -41.36
C GLU A 334 24.55 15.13 -40.93
N THR A 335 25.29 14.18 -41.52
CA THR A 335 25.19 12.75 -41.19
C THR A 335 25.62 12.49 -39.76
N THR A 336 26.74 13.07 -39.32
CA THR A 336 27.21 12.99 -37.92
C THR A 336 26.17 13.57 -36.97
N ARG A 337 25.51 14.68 -37.34
CA ARG A 337 24.42 15.27 -36.53
C ARG A 337 23.23 14.31 -36.40
N LYS A 338 22.76 13.74 -37.52
CA LYS A 338 21.65 12.77 -37.51
C LYS A 338 22.00 11.52 -36.72
N TYR A 339 23.23 11.03 -36.85
CA TYR A 339 23.74 9.91 -36.06
C TYR A 339 23.71 10.21 -34.56
N ASN A 340 24.18 11.40 -34.14
CA ASN A 340 24.16 11.81 -32.74
C ASN A 340 22.73 11.95 -32.19
N GLU A 341 21.77 12.42 -33.01
CA GLU A 341 20.35 12.48 -32.65
C GLU A 341 19.79 11.08 -32.37
N VAL A 342 20.01 10.13 -33.28
CA VAL A 342 19.57 8.73 -33.11
C VAL A 342 20.26 8.06 -31.92
N LYS A 343 21.57 8.28 -31.75
CA LYS A 343 22.34 7.76 -30.62
C LYS A 343 21.76 8.24 -29.28
N LEU A 344 21.45 9.53 -29.17
CA LEU A 344 20.83 10.09 -27.96
C LEU A 344 19.43 9.52 -27.72
N GLN A 345 18.63 9.33 -28.78
CA GLN A 345 17.32 8.69 -28.66
C GLN A 345 17.43 7.25 -28.16
N ASN A 346 18.40 6.49 -28.66
CA ASN A 346 18.67 5.12 -28.22
C ASN A 346 19.14 5.06 -26.76
N GLU A 347 20.07 5.92 -26.35
CA GLU A 347 20.51 6.02 -24.95
C GLU A 347 19.33 6.33 -24.02
N LEU A 348 18.48 7.28 -24.38
CA LEU A 348 17.27 7.62 -23.63
C LEU A 348 16.25 6.46 -23.60
N TYR A 349 16.13 5.70 -24.68
CA TYR A 349 15.25 4.54 -24.76
C TYR A 349 15.75 3.40 -23.84
N GLN A 350 17.05 3.12 -23.86
CA GLN A 350 17.67 2.15 -22.96
C GLN A 350 17.48 2.54 -21.48
N LEU A 351 17.65 3.83 -21.16
CA LEU A 351 17.37 4.34 -19.81
C LEU A 351 15.90 4.14 -19.41
N ARG A 352 14.95 4.34 -20.32
CA ARG A 352 13.53 4.06 -20.04
C ARG A 352 13.25 2.58 -19.81
N LEU A 353 13.84 1.70 -20.61
CA LEU A 353 13.70 0.25 -20.42
C LEU A 353 14.22 -0.18 -19.06
N THR A 354 15.44 0.22 -18.70
CA THR A 354 16.01 -0.10 -17.37
C THR A 354 15.17 0.46 -16.22
N GLN A 355 14.52 1.62 -16.40
CA GLN A 355 13.60 2.16 -15.42
C GLN A 355 12.30 1.34 -15.33
N GLN A 356 11.70 0.97 -16.47
CA GLN A 356 10.50 0.12 -16.52
C GLN A 356 10.76 -1.25 -15.90
N GLU A 357 11.93 -1.85 -16.15
CA GLU A 357 12.34 -3.10 -15.51
C GLU A 357 12.37 -2.97 -13.99
N LYS A 358 12.92 -1.89 -13.45
CA LYS A 358 12.92 -1.63 -12.00
C LYS A 358 11.51 -1.45 -11.44
N GLU A 359 10.64 -0.72 -12.15
CA GLU A 359 9.24 -0.53 -11.76
C GLU A 359 8.47 -1.88 -11.74
N LEU A 360 8.69 -2.73 -12.74
CA LEU A 360 8.14 -4.09 -12.79
C LEU A 360 8.65 -4.96 -11.64
N TRP A 361 9.95 -4.94 -11.35
CA TRP A 361 10.53 -5.66 -10.22
C TRP A 361 9.95 -5.20 -8.88
N MET A 362 9.78 -3.90 -8.67
CA MET A 362 9.17 -3.33 -7.46
C MET A 362 7.71 -3.76 -7.30
N MET A 363 6.92 -3.75 -8.39
CA MET A 363 5.55 -4.27 -8.37
C MET A 363 5.52 -5.77 -8.04
N GLY A 364 6.43 -6.56 -8.60
CA GLY A 364 6.57 -7.99 -8.29
C GLY A 364 6.83 -8.25 -6.81
N ILE A 365 7.77 -7.51 -6.20
CA ILE A 365 8.07 -7.61 -4.76
C ILE A 365 6.83 -7.22 -3.92
N ALA A 366 6.11 -6.16 -4.29
CA ALA A 366 4.91 -5.72 -3.57
C ALA A 366 3.81 -6.80 -3.59
N VAL A 367 3.59 -7.45 -4.73
CA VAL A 367 2.62 -8.56 -4.87
C VAL A 367 3.02 -9.74 -3.98
N ILE A 368 4.30 -10.11 -3.95
CA ILE A 368 4.80 -11.20 -3.10
C ILE A 368 4.59 -10.86 -1.62
N LEU A 369 4.90 -9.63 -1.18
CA LEU A 369 4.68 -9.20 0.19
C LEU A 369 3.19 -9.22 0.57
N LEU A 370 2.31 -8.83 -0.35
CA LEU A 370 0.86 -8.89 -0.15
C LEU A 370 0.38 -10.34 0.01
N LEU A 371 0.89 -11.27 -0.81
CA LEU A 371 0.58 -12.70 -0.67
C LEU A 371 1.07 -13.28 0.66
N ILE A 372 2.27 -12.91 1.12
CA ILE A 372 2.79 -13.31 2.43
C ILE A 372 1.90 -12.77 3.56
N ALA A 373 1.47 -11.50 3.48
CA ALA A 373 0.57 -10.91 4.46
C ALA A 373 -0.79 -11.63 4.51
N LEU A 374 -1.37 -11.97 3.35
CA LEU A 374 -2.60 -12.76 3.27
C LEU A 374 -2.44 -14.16 3.87
N LEU A 375 -1.31 -14.83 3.63
CA LEU A 375 -1.01 -16.13 4.25
C LEU A 375 -0.92 -16.02 5.78
N ILE A 376 -0.23 -15.00 6.30
CA ILE A 376 -0.13 -14.75 7.75
C ILE A 376 -1.53 -14.51 8.34
N LEU A 377 -2.36 -13.69 7.70
CA LEU A 377 -3.74 -13.44 8.12
C LEU A 377 -4.59 -14.71 8.09
N PHE A 378 -4.44 -15.54 7.07
CA PHE A 378 -5.14 -16.82 6.95
C PHE A 378 -4.77 -17.78 8.09
N PHE A 379 -3.48 -17.95 8.37
CA PHE A 379 -3.01 -18.77 9.49
C PHE A 379 -3.46 -18.22 10.84
N TYR A 380 -3.43 -16.90 11.03
CA TYR A 380 -3.95 -16.23 12.23
C TYR A 380 -5.46 -16.49 12.42
N HIS A 381 -6.26 -16.36 11.35
CA HIS A 381 -7.69 -16.66 11.38
C HIS A 381 -7.99 -18.14 11.65
N GLN A 382 -7.22 -19.06 11.05
CA GLN A 382 -7.35 -20.49 11.33
C GLN A 382 -7.08 -20.80 12.81
N GLU A 383 -5.99 -20.27 13.36
CA GLU A 383 -5.61 -20.48 14.75
C GLU A 383 -6.65 -19.91 15.72
N LYS A 384 -7.15 -18.69 15.44
CA LYS A 384 -8.24 -18.08 16.20
C LYS A 384 -9.53 -18.91 16.14
N LYS A 385 -9.88 -19.44 14.95
CA LYS A 385 -11.06 -20.30 14.78
C LYS A 385 -10.90 -21.61 15.57
N LYS A 386 -9.73 -22.23 15.55
CA LYS A 386 -9.43 -23.44 16.34
C LYS A 386 -9.61 -23.18 17.84
N ARG A 387 -9.08 -22.07 18.36
CA ARG A 387 -9.21 -21.66 19.76
C ARG A 387 -10.67 -21.45 20.17
N LEU A 388 -11.44 -20.72 19.36
CA LEU A 388 -12.86 -20.50 19.62
C LEU A 388 -13.66 -21.81 19.61
N VAL A 389 -13.33 -22.76 18.74
CA VAL A 389 -13.98 -24.08 18.74
C VAL A 389 -13.61 -24.90 19.97
N SER A 390 -12.34 -24.87 20.42
CA SER A 390 -11.95 -25.56 21.65
C SER A 390 -12.62 -24.96 22.90
N GLU A 391 -12.73 -23.63 22.98
CA GLU A 391 -13.44 -22.95 24.08
C GLU A 391 -14.92 -23.33 24.10
N ARG A 392 -15.60 -23.35 22.95
CA ARG A 392 -17.01 -23.79 22.86
C ARG A 392 -17.19 -25.25 23.23
N ARG A 393 -16.23 -26.12 22.90
CA ARG A 393 -16.27 -27.54 23.29
C ARG A 393 -16.16 -27.69 24.80
N LEU A 394 -15.22 -26.99 25.44
CA LEU A 394 -15.07 -26.96 26.89
C LEU A 394 -16.34 -26.45 27.58
N GLN A 395 -16.94 -25.37 27.07
CA GLN A 395 -18.20 -24.85 27.60
C GLN A 395 -19.38 -25.82 27.44
N ALA A 396 -19.46 -26.50 26.29
CA ALA A 396 -20.51 -27.50 26.06
C ALA A 396 -20.33 -28.74 26.94
N GLU A 397 -19.09 -29.15 27.20
CA GLU A 397 -18.77 -30.24 28.12
C GLU A 397 -19.16 -29.89 29.57
N GLN A 398 -18.79 -28.69 30.04
CA GLN A 398 -19.18 -28.18 31.36
C GLN A 398 -20.70 -28.08 31.52
N ALA A 399 -21.41 -27.51 30.54
CA ALA A 399 -22.87 -27.42 30.56
C ALA A 399 -23.52 -28.82 30.53
N GLY A 400 -22.92 -29.78 29.81
CA GLY A 400 -23.37 -31.17 29.79
C GLY A 400 -23.19 -31.88 31.14
N GLU A 401 -22.08 -31.65 31.84
CA GLU A 401 -21.85 -32.19 33.19
C GLU A 401 -22.83 -31.60 34.21
N GLU A 402 -23.07 -30.29 34.17
CA GLU A 402 -24.03 -29.61 35.05
C GLU A 402 -25.45 -30.12 34.83
N ALA A 403 -25.86 -30.30 33.57
CA ALA A 403 -27.16 -30.89 33.23
C ALA A 403 -27.34 -32.31 33.79
N ARG A 404 -26.29 -33.15 33.74
CA ARG A 404 -26.33 -34.50 34.33
C ARG A 404 -26.47 -34.46 35.85
N ARG A 405 -25.79 -33.53 36.53
CA ARG A 405 -25.93 -33.35 37.99
C ARG A 405 -27.36 -32.96 38.37
N LEU A 406 -27.94 -31.99 37.67
CA LEU A 406 -29.32 -31.56 37.89
C LEU A 406 -30.35 -32.66 37.59
N GLN A 407 -30.10 -33.49 36.57
CA GLN A 407 -30.92 -34.67 36.31
C GLN A 407 -30.85 -35.68 37.46
N HIS A 408 -29.65 -35.96 37.97
CA HIS A 408 -29.48 -36.87 39.10
C HIS A 408 -30.16 -36.36 40.38
N GLU A 409 -30.05 -35.05 40.65
CA GLU A 409 -30.74 -34.40 41.77
C GLU A 409 -32.27 -34.50 41.62
N ASN A 410 -32.81 -34.27 40.43
CA ASN A 410 -34.25 -34.44 40.16
C ASN A 410 -34.71 -35.89 40.36
N GLU A 411 -33.93 -36.88 39.92
CA GLU A 411 -34.26 -38.29 40.14
C GLU A 411 -34.29 -38.66 41.63
N LEU A 412 -33.36 -38.10 42.42
CA LEU A 412 -33.34 -38.31 43.87
C LEU A 412 -34.57 -37.70 44.54
N LEU A 413 -34.93 -36.47 44.18
CA LEU A 413 -36.14 -35.80 44.66
C LEU A 413 -37.41 -36.59 44.31
N HIS A 414 -37.48 -37.16 43.09
CA HIS A 414 -38.59 -38.02 42.69
C HIS A 414 -38.71 -39.28 43.55
N LYS A 415 -37.59 -39.95 43.85
CA LYS A 415 -37.58 -41.12 44.75
C LYS A 415 -37.99 -40.75 46.18
N GLU A 416 -37.58 -39.58 46.65
CA GLU A 416 -37.94 -39.09 47.99
C GLU A 416 -39.45 -38.83 48.10
N ALA A 417 -40.06 -38.26 47.05
CA ALA A 417 -41.51 -38.08 46.95
C ALA A 417 -42.25 -39.43 46.96
N GLU A 418 -41.79 -40.43 46.20
CA GLU A 418 -42.40 -41.77 46.18
C GLU A 418 -42.32 -42.47 47.55
N LEU A 419 -41.19 -42.37 48.25
CA LEU A 419 -41.02 -42.92 49.60
C LEU A 419 -41.96 -42.27 50.62
N SER A 420 -42.22 -40.96 50.49
CA SER A 420 -43.17 -40.26 51.37
C SER A 420 -44.60 -40.77 51.20
N ALA A 421 -45.03 -41.04 49.96
CA ALA A 421 -46.36 -41.58 49.67
C ALA A 421 -46.54 -43.03 50.17
N LEU A 422 -45.48 -43.83 50.20
CA LEU A 422 -45.53 -45.19 50.75
C LEU A 422 -45.71 -45.21 52.28
N ARG A 423 -45.04 -44.31 53.01
CA ARG A 423 -45.17 -44.21 54.47
C ARG A 423 -46.58 -43.85 54.92
N GLU A 424 -47.29 -43.02 54.15
CA GLU A 424 -48.67 -42.64 54.45
C GLU A 424 -49.64 -43.84 54.35
N LYS A 425 -49.42 -44.75 53.40
CA LYS A 425 -50.21 -45.99 53.25
C LYS A 425 -50.01 -46.97 54.41
N GLU A 426 -48.81 -47.04 55.00
CA GLU A 426 -48.51 -47.97 56.10
C GLU A 426 -49.25 -47.61 57.40
N ILE A 427 -49.40 -46.31 57.68
CA ILE A 427 -50.07 -45.80 58.88
C ILE A 427 -51.57 -46.17 58.90
N ILE A 428 -52.23 -46.11 57.74
CA ILE A 428 -53.67 -46.42 57.61
C ILE A 428 -53.96 -47.89 57.94
N MET A 429 -53.05 -48.80 57.58
CA MET A 429 -53.23 -50.24 57.80
C MET A 429 -53.15 -50.64 59.28
N ARG A 430 -52.24 -50.04 60.07
CA ARG A 430 -52.09 -50.36 61.49
C ARG A 430 -53.33 -50.01 62.33
N ASN A 431 -54.01 -48.91 62.04
CA ASN A 431 -55.18 -48.49 62.83
C ASN A 431 -56.37 -49.46 62.70
N LYS A 432 -56.47 -50.19 61.59
CA LYS A 432 -57.55 -51.14 61.34
C LYS A 432 -57.38 -52.46 62.12
N GLU A 433 -56.15 -52.81 62.46
CA GLU A 433 -55.80 -54.03 63.20
C GLU A 433 -56.07 -53.89 64.71
N SER A 434 -55.94 -52.68 65.29
CA SER A 434 -56.19 -52.44 66.71
C SER A 434 -57.68 -52.49 67.11
N GLU A 435 -58.60 -52.06 66.25
CA GLU A 435 -60.04 -52.05 66.55
C GLU A 435 -60.63 -53.47 66.63
N MET A 436 -60.17 -54.39 65.79
CA MET A 436 -60.66 -55.77 65.73
C MET A 436 -60.23 -56.60 66.95
N ARG A 437 -59.10 -56.22 67.57
CA ARG A 437 -58.55 -56.88 68.76
C ARG A 437 -59.36 -56.59 70.01
N GLU A 438 -59.83 -55.35 70.23
CA GLU A 438 -60.60 -54.97 71.42
C GLU A 438 -61.98 -55.63 71.52
N ALA A 439 -62.61 -55.97 70.39
CA ALA A 439 -63.93 -56.59 70.36
C ALA A 439 -63.92 -58.04 70.89
N LEU A 440 -62.82 -58.78 70.67
CA LEU A 440 -62.67 -60.17 71.13
C LEU A 440 -62.41 -60.29 72.62
N PHE A 441 -61.78 -59.29 73.23
CA PHE A 441 -61.42 -59.31 74.66
C PHE A 441 -62.62 -59.10 75.61
N ARG A 442 -63.78 -58.62 75.14
CA ARG A 442 -64.96 -58.35 75.99
C ARG A 442 -65.89 -59.54 76.22
N HIS A 443 -65.81 -60.60 75.40
CA HIS A 443 -66.83 -61.67 75.36
C HIS A 443 -66.44 -62.99 76.07
N ILE A 444 -65.19 -63.15 76.54
CA ILE A 444 -64.71 -64.40 77.15
C ILE A 444 -64.56 -64.22 78.67
N SER A 445 -65.54 -64.69 79.44
CA SER A 445 -65.62 -64.69 80.91
C SER A 445 -64.43 -65.41 81.60
N PHE A 446 -63.81 -66.37 80.91
CA PHE A 446 -62.64 -67.12 81.36
C PHE A 446 -61.34 -66.29 81.40
N LEU A 447 -61.20 -65.26 80.56
CA LEU A 447 -60.00 -64.41 80.55
C LEU A 447 -59.97 -63.39 81.70
N GLN A 448 -61.10 -63.18 82.39
CA GLN A 448 -61.19 -62.34 83.60
C GLN A 448 -60.60 -63.00 84.86
N LYS A 449 -60.31 -64.30 84.84
CA LYS A 449 -59.68 -65.03 85.97
C LYS A 449 -58.16 -65.20 85.82
N LEU A 450 -57.55 -64.64 84.77
CA LEU A 450 -56.11 -64.70 84.52
C LEU A 450 -55.38 -63.50 85.15
N PRO A 451 -54.48 -63.69 86.14
CA PRO A 451 -53.78 -62.61 86.83
C PRO A 451 -52.83 -61.79 85.94
N SER A 452 -52.57 -62.24 84.71
CA SER A 452 -51.64 -61.62 83.76
C SER A 452 -52.19 -60.39 83.03
N LEU A 453 -53.43 -59.99 83.29
CA LEU A 453 -54.10 -58.85 82.62
C LEU A 453 -54.80 -57.86 83.57
N HIS A 454 -54.47 -57.85 84.87
CA HIS A 454 -54.86 -56.77 85.78
C HIS A 454 -53.63 -55.93 86.14
N ILE A 455 -53.47 -54.79 85.47
CA ILE A 455 -52.56 -53.72 85.89
C ILE A 455 -53.34 -52.90 86.91
N GLU A 456 -53.28 -53.27 88.18
CA GLU A 456 -53.60 -52.34 89.26
C GLU A 456 -52.78 -52.67 90.51
N ASN A 457 -52.12 -51.62 91.02
CA ASN A 457 -51.14 -51.66 92.08
C ASN A 457 -51.77 -52.05 93.42
N SER A 458 -51.33 -53.15 94.02
CA SER A 458 -51.32 -53.27 95.48
C SER A 458 -50.38 -54.38 95.94
N THR A 459 -49.39 -53.97 96.72
CA THR A 459 -48.51 -54.78 97.55
C THR A 459 -49.31 -55.58 98.58
N ASP A 460 -49.20 -56.90 98.57
CA ASP A 460 -49.21 -57.69 99.82
C ASP A 460 -48.61 -59.09 99.61
N ASP A 461 -47.79 -59.49 100.58
CA ASP A 461 -47.06 -60.76 100.66
C ASP A 461 -48.03 -61.91 100.98
N ASN A 462 -48.10 -62.96 100.16
CA ASN A 462 -48.56 -64.27 100.64
C ASN A 462 -48.15 -65.45 99.72
N PRO A 463 -47.32 -66.40 100.18
CA PRO A 463 -46.92 -67.57 99.40
C PRO A 463 -47.88 -68.74 99.65
N ASN A 464 -49.08 -68.70 99.08
CA ASN A 464 -49.90 -69.89 98.76
C ASN A 464 -51.29 -69.51 98.24
N ARG A 465 -51.51 -69.60 96.92
CA ARG A 465 -52.82 -69.82 96.27
C ARG A 465 -52.65 -69.85 94.75
N LYS A 466 -53.33 -70.66 93.95
CA LYS A 466 -54.14 -71.89 94.13
C LYS A 466 -54.37 -72.40 92.69
N LYS A 467 -54.38 -73.73 92.51
CA LYS A 467 -54.79 -74.45 91.29
C LYS A 467 -55.97 -73.78 90.57
N ILE A 468 -55.82 -73.47 89.28
CA ILE A 468 -56.93 -73.15 88.38
C ILE A 468 -57.51 -74.49 87.89
N THR A 469 -58.64 -74.91 88.44
CA THR A 469 -59.42 -76.05 87.91
C THR A 469 -60.51 -75.51 87.00
N VAL A 470 -60.34 -75.71 85.69
CA VAL A 470 -61.32 -75.35 84.64
C VAL A 470 -62.34 -76.48 84.49
N SER A 471 -63.63 -76.15 84.46
CA SER A 471 -64.69 -77.15 84.22
C SER A 471 -64.85 -77.46 82.72
N ASP A 472 -65.39 -78.64 82.38
CA ASP A 472 -65.61 -79.04 80.98
C ASP A 472 -66.55 -78.08 80.20
N ALA A 473 -67.44 -77.36 80.90
CA ALA A 473 -68.31 -76.34 80.29
C ALA A 473 -67.54 -75.08 79.86
N GLU A 474 -66.58 -74.62 80.68
CA GLU A 474 -65.75 -73.44 80.39
C GLU A 474 -64.83 -73.68 79.16
N TRP A 475 -64.43 -74.93 78.91
CA TRP A 475 -63.68 -75.30 77.70
C TRP A 475 -64.51 -75.21 76.41
N CYS A 476 -65.83 -75.44 76.48
CA CYS A 476 -66.71 -75.31 75.32
C CYS A 476 -66.88 -73.84 74.90
N GLU A 477 -67.03 -72.93 75.87
CA GLU A 477 -67.14 -71.48 75.60
C GLU A 477 -65.89 -70.93 74.89
N VAL A 478 -64.70 -71.32 75.34
CA VAL A 478 -63.43 -70.88 74.71
C VAL A 478 -63.34 -71.34 73.26
N LYS A 479 -63.71 -72.59 72.97
CA LYS A 479 -63.71 -73.08 71.58
C LYS A 479 -64.68 -72.29 70.72
N GLN A 480 -65.91 -72.09 71.18
CA GLN A 480 -66.93 -71.41 70.39
C GLN A 480 -66.54 -69.95 70.12
N ALA A 481 -66.07 -69.23 71.13
CA ALA A 481 -65.63 -67.84 70.98
C ALA A 481 -64.45 -67.70 70.00
N VAL A 482 -63.47 -68.60 70.07
CA VAL A 482 -62.33 -68.59 69.13
C VAL A 482 -62.77 -69.00 67.72
N ASN A 483 -63.72 -69.93 67.61
CA ASN A 483 -64.27 -70.34 66.32
C ASN A 483 -64.94 -69.14 65.62
N ASP A 484 -65.81 -68.42 66.32
CA ASP A 484 -66.53 -67.26 65.78
C ASP A 484 -65.58 -66.09 65.47
N ALA A 485 -64.59 -65.86 66.33
CA ALA A 485 -63.61 -64.78 66.22
C ALA A 485 -62.65 -64.90 65.03
N PHE A 486 -62.26 -66.15 64.71
CA PHE A 486 -61.20 -66.45 63.74
C PHE A 486 -61.75 -67.29 62.58
N ASN A 487 -62.85 -66.83 62.00
CA ASN A 487 -63.41 -67.32 60.74
C ASN A 487 -63.77 -68.82 60.72
N ASN A 488 -64.33 -69.39 61.79
CA ASN A 488 -64.55 -70.85 62.00
C ASN A 488 -63.26 -71.66 62.25
N PHE A 489 -62.31 -71.08 63.00
CA PHE A 489 -60.97 -71.64 63.21
C PHE A 489 -60.96 -73.07 63.73
N VAL A 490 -61.81 -73.39 64.70
CA VAL A 490 -61.89 -74.72 65.31
C VAL A 490 -62.37 -75.75 64.29
N ASP A 491 -63.39 -75.41 63.50
CA ASP A 491 -63.95 -76.29 62.48
C ASP A 491 -62.90 -76.61 61.41
N ARG A 492 -62.19 -75.59 60.89
CA ARG A 492 -61.10 -75.78 59.92
C ARG A 492 -59.93 -76.57 60.50
N LEU A 493 -59.56 -76.30 61.74
CA LEU A 493 -58.45 -77.01 62.38
C LEU A 493 -58.76 -78.50 62.56
N GLN A 494 -60.02 -78.84 62.86
CA GLN A 494 -60.48 -80.23 62.94
C GLN A 494 -60.56 -80.91 61.58
N GLU A 495 -60.97 -80.18 60.53
CA GLU A 495 -61.03 -80.69 59.16
C GLU A 495 -59.64 -80.98 58.58
N ASP A 496 -58.70 -80.04 58.72
CA ASP A 496 -57.33 -80.19 58.21
C ASP A 496 -56.49 -81.18 59.03
N TYR A 497 -56.75 -81.27 60.34
CA TYR A 497 -56.00 -82.14 61.26
C TYR A 497 -56.91 -83.04 62.11
N PRO A 498 -57.55 -84.06 61.52
CA PRO A 498 -58.51 -84.93 62.21
C PRO A 498 -57.89 -85.80 63.33
N GLN A 499 -56.55 -85.84 63.46
CA GLN A 499 -55.85 -86.55 64.53
C GLN A 499 -55.75 -85.74 65.84
N LEU A 500 -56.11 -84.45 65.84
CA LEU A 500 -56.14 -83.64 67.05
C LEU A 500 -57.32 -84.06 67.93
N ASN A 501 -57.01 -84.52 69.13
CA ASN A 501 -58.06 -84.77 70.11
C ASN A 501 -58.61 -83.44 70.66
N GLU A 502 -59.73 -83.55 71.35
CA GLU A 502 -60.43 -82.41 71.91
C GLU A 502 -59.58 -81.52 72.84
N LYS A 503 -58.64 -82.13 73.60
CA LYS A 503 -57.74 -81.40 74.49
C LYS A 503 -56.64 -80.64 73.74
N ASP A 504 -56.23 -81.14 72.58
CA ASP A 504 -55.24 -80.50 71.73
C ASP A 504 -55.87 -79.32 70.96
N ILE A 505 -57.14 -79.43 70.57
CA ILE A 505 -57.91 -78.32 69.98
C ILE A 505 -58.07 -77.17 70.98
N CYS A 506 -58.45 -77.45 72.24
CA CYS A 506 -58.49 -76.43 73.29
C CYS A 506 -57.13 -75.72 73.46
N PHE A 507 -56.05 -76.49 73.42
CA PHE A 507 -54.70 -75.94 73.54
C PHE A 507 -54.36 -75.03 72.34
N CYS A 508 -54.69 -75.45 71.12
CA CYS A 508 -54.53 -74.64 69.91
C CYS A 508 -55.37 -73.36 69.95
N CYS A 509 -56.58 -73.38 70.51
CA CYS A 509 -57.40 -72.18 70.70
C CYS A 509 -56.69 -71.16 71.60
N LEU A 510 -56.12 -71.60 72.73
CA LEU A 510 -55.37 -70.73 73.62
C LEU A 510 -54.10 -70.16 72.97
N VAL A 511 -53.45 -70.93 72.09
CA VAL A 511 -52.31 -70.44 71.30
C VAL A 511 -52.74 -69.46 70.21
N LYS A 512 -53.89 -69.67 69.55
CA LYS A 512 -54.43 -68.76 68.51
C LYS A 512 -54.74 -67.38 69.08
N ILE A 513 -55.26 -67.30 70.32
CA ILE A 513 -55.46 -66.03 71.03
C ILE A 513 -54.19 -65.49 71.72
N ASN A 514 -53.04 -66.13 71.49
CA ASN A 514 -51.72 -65.73 71.98
C ASN A 514 -51.61 -65.67 73.51
N VAL A 515 -52.18 -66.65 74.23
CA VAL A 515 -52.00 -66.78 75.69
C VAL A 515 -50.52 -67.06 75.99
N ASN A 516 -49.95 -66.30 76.92
CA ASN A 516 -48.54 -66.41 77.31
C ASN A 516 -48.23 -67.80 77.88
N ILE A 517 -46.99 -68.26 77.70
CA ILE A 517 -46.51 -69.56 78.18
C ILE A 517 -46.61 -69.72 79.70
N GLN A 518 -46.55 -68.62 80.47
CA GLN A 518 -46.79 -68.63 81.92
C GLN A 518 -48.24 -69.03 82.24
N ASP A 519 -49.20 -68.40 81.58
CA ASP A 519 -50.62 -68.68 81.82
C ASP A 519 -51.01 -70.08 81.34
N LEU A 520 -50.44 -70.54 80.22
CA LEU A 520 -50.59 -71.94 79.78
C LEU A 520 -50.04 -72.94 80.80
N SER A 521 -48.90 -72.63 81.42
CA SER A 521 -48.29 -73.43 82.49
C SER A 521 -49.22 -73.52 83.70
N ASP A 522 -49.86 -72.41 84.06
CA ASP A 522 -50.77 -72.33 85.22
C ASP A 522 -52.12 -73.01 84.95
N ILE A 523 -52.70 -72.86 83.74
CA ILE A 523 -53.95 -73.52 83.34
C ILE A 523 -53.80 -75.05 83.32
N TYR A 524 -52.72 -75.55 82.72
CA TYR A 524 -52.51 -77.00 82.61
C TYR A 524 -51.80 -77.61 83.83
N CYS A 525 -51.42 -76.79 84.82
CA CYS A 525 -50.69 -77.21 86.02
C CYS A 525 -49.41 -78.01 85.68
N VAL A 526 -48.66 -77.58 84.66
CA VAL A 526 -47.41 -78.21 84.20
C VAL A 526 -46.34 -77.15 84.02
N SER A 527 -45.05 -77.51 84.03
CA SER A 527 -43.97 -76.54 83.83
C SER A 527 -44.00 -75.90 82.43
N LYS A 528 -43.48 -74.67 82.29
CA LYS A 528 -43.30 -74.01 80.98
C LYS A 528 -42.61 -74.90 79.94
N ALA A 529 -41.60 -75.68 80.37
CA ALA A 529 -40.91 -76.63 79.51
C ALA A 529 -41.84 -77.74 78.98
N ALA A 530 -42.81 -78.19 79.78
CA ALA A 530 -43.83 -79.15 79.34
C ALA A 530 -44.80 -78.53 78.33
N ILE A 531 -45.13 -77.24 78.45
CA ILE A 531 -45.93 -76.50 77.45
C ILE A 531 -45.18 -76.40 76.13
N THR A 532 -43.89 -76.02 76.13
CA THR A 532 -43.06 -75.98 74.91
C THR A 532 -42.97 -77.36 74.25
N LYS A 533 -42.77 -78.42 75.05
CA LYS A 533 -42.75 -79.80 74.55
C LYS A 533 -44.11 -80.22 73.98
N ARG A 534 -45.22 -79.76 74.58
CA ARG A 534 -46.58 -79.99 74.05
C ARG A 534 -46.82 -79.25 72.73
N LYS A 535 -46.38 -77.99 72.59
CA LYS A 535 -46.41 -77.26 71.32
C LYS A 535 -45.64 -78.01 70.23
N TYR A 536 -44.42 -78.45 70.55
CA TYR A 536 -43.61 -79.24 69.63
C TYR A 536 -44.30 -80.56 69.24
N ARG A 537 -44.84 -81.30 70.22
CA ARG A 537 -45.56 -82.55 69.97
C ARG A 537 -46.80 -82.39 69.09
N ILE A 538 -47.61 -81.36 69.32
CA ILE A 538 -48.77 -81.06 68.47
C ILE A 538 -48.31 -80.76 67.04
N LYS A 539 -47.26 -79.95 66.87
CA LYS A 539 -46.69 -79.65 65.55
C LYS A 539 -46.19 -80.91 64.82
N THR A 540 -45.34 -81.70 65.47
CA THR A 540 -44.62 -82.79 64.79
C THR A 540 -45.41 -84.09 64.73
N GLU A 541 -46.07 -84.50 65.82
CA GLU A 541 -46.74 -85.81 65.91
C GLU A 541 -48.22 -85.76 65.51
N LYS A 542 -48.88 -84.60 65.62
CA LYS A 542 -50.32 -84.47 65.31
C LYS A 542 -50.58 -83.77 63.99
N MET A 543 -49.92 -82.63 63.75
CA MET A 543 -50.04 -81.89 62.49
C MET A 543 -49.08 -82.39 61.40
N HIS A 544 -48.11 -83.26 61.75
CA HIS A 544 -47.13 -83.84 60.82
C HIS A 544 -46.27 -82.79 60.09
N ILE A 545 -45.99 -81.65 60.76
CA ILE A 545 -45.18 -80.55 60.21
C ILE A 545 -43.74 -80.69 60.74
N SER A 546 -42.82 -81.07 59.85
CA SER A 546 -41.40 -81.32 60.17
C SER A 546 -40.49 -80.10 60.01
N ASP A 547 -41.01 -78.94 59.61
CA ASP A 547 -40.20 -77.72 59.43
C ASP A 547 -39.78 -77.15 60.79
N GLU A 548 -38.47 -77.10 61.05
CA GLU A 548 -37.89 -76.58 62.29
C GLU A 548 -38.01 -75.05 62.41
N THR A 549 -38.12 -74.34 61.29
CA THR A 549 -38.15 -72.86 61.25
C THR A 549 -39.51 -72.26 61.65
N LEU A 550 -40.58 -73.05 61.57
CA LEU A 550 -41.94 -72.65 61.91
C LEU A 550 -42.33 -73.13 63.32
N SER A 551 -42.68 -72.18 64.18
CA SER A 551 -43.25 -72.46 65.50
C SER A 551 -44.76 -72.76 65.39
N LEU A 552 -45.31 -73.52 66.35
CA LEU A 552 -46.76 -73.75 66.40
C LEU A 552 -47.53 -72.42 66.49
N ASP A 553 -46.98 -71.42 67.19
CA ASP A 553 -47.57 -70.08 67.28
C ASP A 553 -47.67 -69.41 65.90
N ALA A 554 -46.60 -69.44 65.10
CA ALA A 554 -46.59 -68.85 63.75
C ALA A 554 -47.55 -69.58 62.79
N ILE A 555 -47.61 -70.92 62.89
CA ILE A 555 -48.54 -71.74 62.09
C ILE A 555 -49.97 -71.38 62.44
N LEU A 556 -50.32 -71.38 63.73
CA LEU A 556 -51.68 -71.10 64.17
C LEU A 556 -52.07 -69.65 63.92
N GLN A 557 -51.18 -68.67 64.10
CA GLN A 557 -51.48 -67.26 63.82
C GLN A 557 -51.80 -67.03 62.34
N ASN A 558 -51.01 -67.62 61.44
CA ASN A 558 -51.21 -67.53 59.99
C ASN A 558 -52.23 -68.55 59.43
N PHE A 559 -52.83 -69.37 60.30
CA PHE A 559 -53.89 -70.31 59.91
C PHE A 559 -55.16 -69.52 59.57
N GLY A 560 -55.37 -69.34 58.27
CA GLY A 560 -56.40 -68.50 57.64
C GLY A 560 -57.74 -69.17 57.59
#